data_AF-A0A957FED1-F1
#
_entry.id   AF-A0A957FED1-F1
#
_cell.length_a   1.000
_cell.length_b   1.000
_cell.length_c   1.000
_cell.angle_alpha   90.00
_cell.angle_beta   90.00
_cell.angle_gamma   90.00
#
_symmetry.space_group_name_H-M   'P 1'
#
loop_
_entity.id
_entity.type
_entity.pdbx_description
1 polymer ?
#
loop_
_entity_poly.entity_id
_entity_poly.type
_entity_poly.pdbx_seq_one_letter_code
_entity_poly.pdbx_strand_id
1 'polypeptide(L)'
;MRLDDADLRRRLEAARLDALSAADLRARFVADADVAANAPAGQQARDPRDGTVILYNEVRARRPHDNRPAEAAARAERPCAICAGQTTGIVDVAPLDEGFTFINKNLYPALFPHAAAADGVASGLHFLQWSSTVHDHDWHNLPQADRVTLLRRLAALERVLLQDGAAEAGAAPWPDGRPLRGYLGIFKNYGYLVGGSLAHGHQQMV
;
A
#
# COMPACT_ATOMS: atom_id res chain seq x y z
N MET A 1 -8.65 17.29 -11.38
CA MET A 1 -7.27 16.87 -11.71
C MET A 1 -7.24 15.33 -11.76
N ARG A 2 -6.48 14.69 -12.67
CA ARG A 2 -6.41 13.21 -12.74
C ARG A 2 -5.03 12.72 -13.15
N LEU A 3 -4.67 11.50 -12.74
CA LEU A 3 -3.55 10.76 -13.33
C LEU A 3 -3.89 10.41 -14.79
N ASP A 4 -2.94 10.65 -15.69
CA ASP A 4 -3.06 10.32 -17.10
C ASP A 4 -3.00 8.81 -17.35
N ASP A 5 -3.80 8.33 -18.31
CA ASP A 5 -3.92 6.91 -18.61
C ASP A 5 -2.64 6.34 -19.24
N ALA A 6 -1.91 7.13 -20.04
CA ALA A 6 -0.62 6.72 -20.57
C ALA A 6 0.42 6.65 -19.45
N ASP A 7 0.40 7.57 -18.49
CA ASP A 7 1.27 7.53 -17.32
C ASP A 7 1.03 6.28 -16.47
N LEU A 8 -0.25 5.97 -16.21
CA LEU A 8 -0.65 4.74 -15.51
C LEU A 8 -0.13 3.51 -16.24
N ARG A 9 -0.33 3.43 -17.57
CA ARG A 9 0.11 2.28 -18.38
C ARG A 9 1.63 2.12 -18.41
N ARG A 10 2.40 3.23 -18.45
CA ARG A 10 3.87 3.17 -18.43
C ARG A 10 4.42 2.62 -17.12
N ARG A 11 3.67 2.71 -16.03
CA ARG A 11 4.05 2.20 -14.70
C ARG A 11 3.50 0.81 -14.40
N LEU A 12 2.77 0.21 -15.33
CA LEU A 12 2.15 -1.08 -15.14
C LEU A 12 3.20 -2.19 -15.17
N GLU A 13 3.45 -2.81 -14.03
CA GLU A 13 4.31 -3.97 -13.90
C GLU A 13 3.53 -5.28 -14.06
N ALA A 14 2.23 -5.24 -13.73
CA ALA A 14 1.28 -6.32 -13.98
C ALA A 14 -0.13 -5.75 -14.11
N ALA A 15 -0.91 -6.27 -15.07
CA ALA A 15 -2.28 -5.83 -15.30
C ALA A 15 -3.27 -6.35 -14.24
N ARG A 16 -2.99 -7.52 -13.65
CA ARG A 16 -3.88 -8.20 -12.71
C ARG A 16 -3.08 -8.91 -11.64
N LEU A 17 -3.44 -8.66 -10.37
CA LEU A 17 -2.90 -9.38 -9.22
C LEU A 17 -3.10 -10.89 -9.29
N ASP A 18 -4.23 -11.35 -9.84
CA ASP A 18 -4.56 -12.78 -9.88
C ASP A 18 -3.58 -13.62 -10.73
N ALA A 19 -2.70 -12.97 -11.48
CA ALA A 19 -1.66 -13.61 -12.29
C ALA A 19 -0.28 -13.60 -11.61
N LEU A 20 -0.17 -13.05 -10.39
CA LEU A 20 1.06 -12.96 -9.62
C LEU A 20 0.97 -13.86 -8.38
N SER A 21 2.10 -14.47 -8.03
CA SER A 21 2.27 -15.10 -6.72
C SER A 21 2.79 -14.09 -5.67
N ALA A 22 2.68 -14.44 -4.40
CA ALA A 22 3.34 -13.69 -3.32
C ALA A 22 4.86 -13.55 -3.53
N ALA A 23 5.51 -14.57 -4.12
CA ALA A 23 6.93 -14.54 -4.44
C ALA A 23 7.23 -13.51 -5.55
N ASP A 24 6.39 -13.43 -6.58
CA ASP A 24 6.52 -12.43 -7.65
C ASP A 24 6.39 -11.01 -7.08
N LEU A 25 5.43 -10.79 -6.17
CA LEU A 25 5.25 -9.49 -5.51
C LEU A 25 6.49 -9.12 -4.69
N ARG A 26 7.06 -10.05 -3.91
CA ARG A 26 8.31 -9.82 -3.17
C ARG A 26 9.46 -9.46 -4.10
N ALA A 27 9.64 -10.20 -5.19
CA ALA A 27 10.69 -9.93 -6.17
C ALA A 27 10.57 -8.53 -6.80
N ARG A 28 9.34 -8.10 -7.12
CA ARG A 28 9.05 -6.77 -7.67
C ARG A 28 9.27 -5.62 -6.68
N PHE A 29 9.14 -5.87 -5.38
CA PHE A 29 9.52 -4.89 -4.35
C PHE A 29 11.03 -4.71 -4.28
N VAL A 30 11.78 -5.82 -4.28
CA VAL A 30 13.24 -5.80 -4.21
C VAL A 30 13.84 -5.18 -5.47
N ALA A 31 13.25 -5.43 -6.64
CA ALA A 31 13.73 -4.91 -7.92
C ALA A 31 13.44 -3.41 -8.14
N ASP A 32 12.53 -2.81 -7.39
CA ASP A 32 12.19 -1.39 -7.52
C ASP A 32 13.21 -0.52 -6.78
N ALA A 33 14.08 0.14 -7.53
CA ALA A 33 15.19 0.92 -6.99
C ALA A 33 14.72 2.07 -6.09
N ASP A 34 13.61 2.72 -6.41
CA ASP A 34 13.08 3.84 -5.63
C ASP A 34 12.49 3.35 -4.30
N VAL A 35 11.77 2.22 -4.33
CA VAL A 35 11.25 1.59 -3.09
C VAL A 35 12.42 1.05 -2.25
N ALA A 36 13.40 0.38 -2.87
CA ALA A 36 14.56 -0.16 -2.18
C ALA A 36 15.43 0.93 -1.54
N ALA A 37 15.61 2.08 -2.21
CA ALA A 37 16.30 3.24 -1.66
C ALA A 37 15.60 3.82 -0.42
N ASN A 38 14.33 3.50 -0.23
CA ASN A 38 13.52 3.92 0.91
C ASN A 38 13.13 2.77 1.86
N ALA A 39 13.79 1.61 1.74
CA ALA A 39 13.51 0.46 2.58
C ALA A 39 13.89 0.74 4.06
N PRO A 40 13.02 0.42 5.04
CA PRO A 40 13.42 0.44 6.45
C PRO A 40 14.50 -0.59 6.74
N ALA A 41 15.24 -0.41 7.83
CA ALA A 41 16.18 -1.42 8.34
C ALA A 41 15.52 -2.69 8.92
N GLY A 42 14.19 -2.70 9.09
CA GLY A 42 13.43 -3.81 9.67
C GLY A 42 13.58 -3.93 11.20
N GLN A 43 13.97 -2.87 11.88
CA GLN A 43 14.11 -2.88 13.34
C GLN A 43 12.74 -2.92 14.04
N GLN A 44 12.60 -3.78 15.03
CA GLN A 44 11.40 -3.87 15.87
C GLN A 44 11.74 -4.13 17.33
N ALA A 45 10.85 -3.72 18.23
CA ALA A 45 10.89 -4.08 19.64
C ALA A 45 9.48 -4.52 20.11
N ARG A 46 9.42 -5.32 21.17
CA ARG A 46 8.17 -5.60 21.87
C ARG A 46 8.12 -4.77 23.14
N ASP A 47 7.02 -4.05 23.34
CA ASP A 47 6.77 -3.35 24.59
C ASP A 47 6.58 -4.40 25.71
N PRO A 48 7.40 -4.39 26.78
CA PRO A 48 7.32 -5.39 27.83
C PRO A 48 6.05 -5.28 28.69
N ARG A 49 5.27 -4.21 28.57
CA ARG A 49 4.07 -3.97 29.39
C ARG A 49 2.85 -4.69 28.84
N ASP A 50 2.70 -4.74 27.52
CA ASP A 50 1.51 -5.27 26.84
C ASP A 50 1.83 -6.18 25.65
N GLY A 51 3.11 -6.34 25.29
CA GLY A 51 3.55 -7.18 24.18
C GLY A 51 3.41 -6.54 22.80
N THR A 52 2.99 -5.27 22.71
CA THR A 52 2.81 -4.53 21.45
C THR A 52 4.12 -4.51 20.67
N VAL A 53 4.05 -4.84 19.37
CA VAL A 53 5.20 -4.74 18.47
C VAL A 53 5.32 -3.30 17.97
N ILE A 54 6.49 -2.71 18.19
CA ILE A 54 6.86 -1.37 17.75
C ILE A 54 7.83 -1.53 16.58
N LEU A 55 7.47 -0.98 15.42
CA LEU A 55 8.33 -0.92 14.23
C LEU A 55 9.08 0.42 14.20
N TYR A 56 10.41 0.37 14.06
CA TYR A 56 11.24 1.56 13.89
C TYR A 56 11.56 1.75 12.41
N ASN A 57 11.30 2.95 11.90
CA ASN A 57 11.49 3.29 10.50
C ASN A 57 11.96 4.74 10.34
N GLU A 58 13.28 4.90 10.27
CA GLU A 58 13.98 6.17 10.13
C GLU A 58 13.73 6.86 8.79
N VAL A 59 13.46 6.08 7.73
CA VAL A 59 13.25 6.61 6.38
C VAL A 59 11.88 7.28 6.26
N ARG A 60 10.88 6.83 7.01
CA ARG A 60 9.52 7.41 7.00
C ARG A 60 9.47 8.88 7.37
N ALA A 61 10.44 9.39 8.14
CA ALA A 61 10.55 10.82 8.43
C ALA A 61 10.75 11.68 7.16
N ARG A 62 11.23 11.09 6.06
CA ARG A 62 11.46 11.77 4.77
C ARG A 62 10.24 11.78 3.85
N ARG A 63 9.16 11.07 4.21
CA ARG A 63 7.96 10.96 3.37
C ARG A 63 7.36 12.35 3.12
N PRO A 64 7.01 12.69 1.87
CA PRO A 64 6.20 13.87 1.60
C PRO A 64 4.90 13.81 2.39
N HIS A 65 4.66 14.82 3.21
CA HIS A 65 3.43 14.95 3.98
C HIS A 65 2.96 16.39 3.96
N ASP A 66 1.65 16.58 3.88
CA ASP A 66 1.04 17.91 3.92
C ASP A 66 0.82 18.42 5.35
N ASN A 67 1.04 17.59 6.37
CA ASN A 67 0.61 17.81 7.77
C ASN A 67 1.48 18.76 8.61
N ARG A 68 2.27 19.66 8.01
CA ARG A 68 3.02 20.65 8.79
C ARG A 68 2.06 21.73 9.32
N PRO A 69 2.07 22.07 10.61
CA PRO A 69 1.40 23.27 11.09
C PRO A 69 2.15 24.47 10.49
N ALA A 70 1.56 25.08 9.47
CA ALA A 70 1.98 26.38 8.96
C ALA A 70 0.95 27.41 9.43
N GLU A 71 1.44 28.56 9.89
CA GLU A 71 0.64 29.73 10.22
C GLU A 71 -0.38 30.01 9.09
N ALA A 72 -1.57 30.46 9.47
CA ALA A 72 -2.82 30.46 8.70
C ALA A 72 -2.83 31.22 7.35
N ALA A 73 -1.69 31.61 6.80
CA ALA A 73 -1.58 32.29 5.51
C ALA A 73 -1.54 31.27 4.36
N ALA A 74 -2.68 31.17 3.66
CA ALA A 74 -2.83 30.65 2.30
C ALA A 74 -1.95 29.43 1.95
N ARG A 75 -2.42 28.25 2.36
CA ARG A 75 -1.89 26.96 1.90
C ARG A 75 -2.11 26.89 0.38
N ALA A 76 -1.14 27.34 -0.41
CA ALA A 76 -1.13 27.07 -1.84
C ALA A 76 -1.27 25.55 -2.00
N GLU A 77 -2.32 25.10 -2.68
CA GLU A 77 -2.55 23.68 -2.94
C GLU A 77 -1.30 23.13 -3.61
N ARG A 78 -0.58 22.26 -2.89
CA ARG A 78 0.55 21.56 -3.48
C ARG A 78 0.01 20.67 -4.60
N PRO A 79 0.66 20.63 -5.77
CA PRO A 79 0.25 19.74 -6.84
C PRO A 79 0.29 18.30 -6.32
N CYS A 80 -0.78 17.55 -6.56
CA CYS A 80 -0.85 16.16 -6.13
C CYS A 80 0.19 15.32 -6.88
N ALA A 81 1.13 14.72 -6.14
CA ALA A 81 2.17 13.85 -6.71
C ALA A 81 1.57 12.73 -7.57
N ILE A 82 0.43 12.17 -7.16
CA ILE A 82 -0.23 11.08 -7.89
C ILE A 82 -0.79 11.55 -9.22
N CYS A 83 -1.48 12.70 -9.23
CA CYS A 83 -1.96 13.26 -10.49
C CYS A 83 -0.83 13.70 -11.42
N ALA A 84 0.33 14.07 -10.86
CA ALA A 84 1.53 14.35 -11.62
C ALA A 84 2.29 13.08 -12.08
N GLY A 85 1.71 11.90 -11.91
CA GLY A 85 2.33 10.63 -12.32
C GLY A 85 3.54 10.22 -11.46
N GLN A 86 3.73 10.82 -10.29
CA GLN A 86 4.83 10.51 -9.36
C GLN A 86 4.40 9.41 -8.39
N THR A 87 4.38 8.18 -8.89
CA THR A 87 4.04 6.97 -8.12
C THR A 87 4.99 5.82 -8.46
N THR A 88 4.95 4.72 -7.71
CA THR A 88 5.82 3.55 -7.95
C THR A 88 5.18 2.59 -8.97
N GLY A 89 5.82 1.44 -9.20
CA GLY A 89 5.29 0.38 -10.05
C GLY A 89 3.91 -0.13 -9.62
N ILE A 90 3.00 -0.25 -10.59
CA ILE A 90 1.61 -0.66 -10.43
C ILE A 90 1.51 -2.17 -10.67
N VAL A 91 0.96 -2.89 -9.68
CA VAL A 91 0.79 -4.36 -9.72
C VAL A 91 -0.66 -4.78 -9.93
N ASP A 92 -1.58 -3.82 -9.95
CA ASP A 92 -2.99 -4.04 -10.22
C ASP A 92 -3.66 -2.81 -10.79
N VAL A 93 -4.57 -3.00 -11.74
CA VAL A 93 -5.46 -1.93 -12.21
C VAL A 93 -6.84 -2.51 -12.51
N ALA A 94 -7.89 -1.76 -12.18
CA ALA A 94 -9.25 -2.08 -12.57
C ALA A 94 -10.00 -0.82 -13.03
N PRO A 95 -10.77 -0.91 -14.13
CA PRO A 95 -11.59 0.22 -14.59
C PRO A 95 -12.71 0.51 -13.59
N LEU A 96 -13.06 1.79 -13.52
CA LEU A 96 -14.22 2.32 -12.81
C LEU A 96 -15.18 2.97 -13.82
N ASP A 97 -16.35 3.40 -13.38
CA ASP A 97 -17.26 4.23 -14.19
C ASP A 97 -16.54 5.48 -14.70
N GLU A 98 -15.71 6.10 -13.84
CA GLU A 98 -14.77 7.15 -14.23
C GLU A 98 -13.33 6.83 -13.76
N GLY A 99 -12.44 6.62 -14.73
CA GLY A 99 -11.02 6.38 -14.47
C GLY A 99 -10.73 4.95 -14.03
N PHE A 100 -9.75 4.78 -13.13
CA PHE A 100 -9.29 3.48 -12.67
C PHE A 100 -8.97 3.48 -11.17
N THR A 101 -9.19 2.35 -10.49
CA THR A 101 -8.51 2.06 -9.21
C THR A 101 -7.24 1.25 -9.51
N PHE A 102 -6.20 1.43 -8.71
CA PHE A 102 -4.95 0.69 -8.89
C PHE A 102 -4.22 0.46 -7.59
N ILE A 103 -3.41 -0.59 -7.56
CA ILE A 103 -2.55 -0.97 -6.43
C ILE A 103 -1.10 -0.84 -6.85
N ASN A 104 -0.31 -0.13 -6.05
CA ASN A 104 1.12 0.05 -6.26
C ASN A 104 1.89 -0.09 -4.94
N LYS A 105 3.21 -0.16 -5.05
CA LYS A 105 4.11 -0.30 -3.90
C LYS A 105 4.18 1.02 -3.13
N ASN A 106 4.18 1.00 -1.80
CA ASN A 106 4.41 2.23 -1.06
C ASN A 106 5.86 2.65 -1.25
N LEU A 107 6.10 3.89 -1.71
CA LEU A 107 7.45 4.45 -1.90
C LEU A 107 8.22 4.52 -0.58
N TYR A 108 7.53 4.70 0.55
CA TYR A 108 8.13 4.73 1.90
C TYR A 108 7.54 3.58 2.72
N PRO A 109 7.90 2.33 2.41
CA PRO A 109 7.24 1.18 3.00
C PRO A 109 7.48 1.09 4.52
N ALA A 110 6.50 0.58 5.26
CA ALA A 110 6.64 0.33 6.71
C ALA A 110 7.43 -0.96 6.97
N LEU A 111 7.27 -1.94 6.08
CA LEU A 111 7.93 -3.22 6.06
C LEU A 111 8.48 -3.45 4.65
N PHE A 112 9.65 -4.07 4.53
CA PHE A 112 10.28 -4.40 3.26
C PHE A 112 10.65 -5.89 3.25
N PRO A 113 10.63 -6.58 2.09
CA PRO A 113 10.90 -8.01 2.02
C PRO A 113 12.40 -8.28 2.10
N HIS A 114 12.98 -8.07 3.28
CA HIS A 114 14.35 -8.46 3.57
C HIS A 114 14.54 -9.96 3.31
N ALA A 115 15.69 -10.34 2.74
CA ALA A 115 16.06 -11.75 2.59
C ALA A 115 15.97 -12.45 3.96
N ALA A 116 15.35 -13.63 3.98
CA ALA A 116 14.81 -14.25 5.17
C ALA A 116 15.79 -14.35 6.36
N ALA A 117 15.23 -14.08 7.55
CA ALA A 117 15.56 -14.73 8.83
C ALA A 117 16.90 -14.41 9.52
N ALA A 118 17.28 -13.14 9.61
CA ALA A 118 17.95 -12.73 10.85
C ALA A 118 16.86 -12.61 11.93
N ASP A 119 16.96 -13.39 13.01
CA ASP A 119 16.06 -13.31 14.16
C ASP A 119 15.88 -11.84 14.57
N GLY A 120 14.64 -11.38 14.62
CA GLY A 120 14.31 -10.02 15.04
C GLY A 120 14.16 -8.98 13.92
N VAL A 121 14.35 -9.32 12.64
CA VAL A 121 14.07 -8.38 11.53
C VAL A 121 12.60 -8.44 11.11
N ALA A 122 11.89 -7.32 11.23
CA ALA A 122 10.54 -7.16 10.70
C ALA A 122 10.56 -7.14 9.17
N SER A 123 9.85 -8.08 8.54
CA SER A 123 9.80 -8.25 7.09
C SER A 123 8.35 -8.34 6.62
N GLY A 124 8.06 -7.76 5.45
CA GLY A 124 6.71 -7.67 4.92
C GLY A 124 6.65 -6.82 3.66
N LEU A 125 5.45 -6.55 3.19
CA LEU A 125 5.19 -5.71 2.02
C LEU A 125 4.34 -4.53 2.46
N HIS A 126 4.40 -3.40 1.76
CA HIS A 126 3.52 -2.27 2.04
C HIS A 126 3.00 -1.71 0.73
N PHE A 127 1.70 -1.84 0.50
CA PHE A 127 1.01 -1.37 -0.70
C PHE A 127 0.14 -0.14 -0.44
N LEU A 128 -0.16 0.57 -1.51
CA LEU A 128 -1.19 1.60 -1.59
C LEU A 128 -2.25 1.13 -2.58
N GLN A 129 -3.52 1.27 -2.23
CA GLN A 129 -4.59 1.27 -3.22
C GLN A 129 -5.15 2.68 -3.37
N TRP A 130 -5.05 3.23 -4.57
CA TRP A 130 -5.68 4.49 -4.93
C TRP A 130 -7.12 4.23 -5.33
N SER A 131 -8.04 4.97 -4.72
CA SER A 131 -9.47 4.77 -4.92
C SER A 131 -9.90 5.07 -6.35
N SER A 132 -9.27 6.08 -6.98
CA SER A 132 -9.48 6.44 -8.38
C SER A 132 -8.23 7.16 -8.92
N THR A 133 -8.09 7.23 -10.25
CA THR A 133 -7.17 8.16 -10.91
C THR A 133 -7.65 9.60 -10.89
N VAL A 134 -8.94 9.83 -10.61
CA VAL A 134 -9.54 11.17 -10.43
C VAL A 134 -9.30 11.64 -9.00
N HIS A 135 -8.76 12.86 -8.85
CA HIS A 135 -8.24 13.36 -7.57
C HIS A 135 -9.28 13.39 -6.44
N ASP A 136 -10.47 13.89 -6.76
CA ASP A 136 -11.53 14.12 -5.79
C ASP A 136 -12.39 12.88 -5.54
N HIS A 137 -12.06 11.75 -6.18
CA HIS A 137 -12.77 10.49 -6.00
C HIS A 137 -12.11 9.63 -4.93
N ASP A 138 -12.88 9.29 -3.92
CA ASP A 138 -12.50 8.42 -2.81
C ASP A 138 -13.67 7.50 -2.45
N TRP A 139 -13.40 6.50 -1.61
CA TRP A 139 -14.37 5.48 -1.19
C TRP A 139 -15.77 6.02 -0.87
N HIS A 140 -15.88 7.15 -0.19
CA HIS A 140 -17.15 7.69 0.30
C HIS A 140 -18.02 8.34 -0.77
N ASN A 141 -17.44 8.77 -1.89
CA ASN A 141 -18.16 9.46 -2.97
C ASN A 141 -18.15 8.70 -4.31
N LEU A 142 -17.54 7.51 -4.37
CA LEU A 142 -17.61 6.62 -5.51
C LEU A 142 -19.00 5.97 -5.67
N PRO A 143 -19.46 5.71 -6.91
CA PRO A 143 -20.61 4.87 -7.19
C PRO A 143 -20.53 3.51 -6.48
N GLN A 144 -21.69 2.89 -6.20
CA GLN A 144 -21.71 1.61 -5.50
C GLN A 144 -20.98 0.50 -6.27
N ALA A 145 -21.12 0.47 -7.60
CA ALA A 145 -20.43 -0.50 -8.45
C ALA A 145 -18.91 -0.39 -8.33
N ASP A 146 -18.39 0.84 -8.38
CA ASP A 146 -16.97 1.15 -8.24
C ASP A 146 -16.41 0.79 -6.86
N ARG A 147 -17.17 1.06 -5.79
CA ARG A 147 -16.84 0.60 -4.43
C ARG A 147 -16.69 -0.92 -4.36
N VAL A 148 -17.60 -1.66 -5.00
CA VAL A 148 -17.48 -3.13 -5.06
C VAL A 148 -16.24 -3.56 -5.84
N THR A 149 -15.91 -2.90 -6.96
CA THR A 149 -14.69 -3.15 -7.72
C THR A 149 -13.44 -2.96 -6.85
N LEU A 150 -13.37 -1.85 -6.11
CA LEU A 150 -12.25 -1.52 -5.23
C LEU A 150 -12.04 -2.59 -4.14
N LEU A 151 -13.11 -3.02 -3.45
CA LEU A 151 -13.02 -4.09 -2.44
C LEU A 151 -12.65 -5.44 -3.06
N ARG A 152 -13.11 -5.75 -4.28
CA ARG A 152 -12.72 -6.98 -4.98
C ARG A 152 -11.22 -7.01 -5.27
N ARG A 153 -10.61 -5.85 -5.57
CA ARG A 153 -9.15 -5.78 -5.78
C ARG A 153 -8.37 -5.97 -4.48
N LEU A 154 -8.88 -5.46 -3.34
CA LEU A 154 -8.31 -5.80 -2.02
C LEU A 154 -8.40 -7.29 -1.72
N ALA A 155 -9.57 -7.90 -1.95
CA ALA A 155 -9.75 -9.34 -1.71
C ALA A 155 -8.86 -10.20 -2.63
N ALA A 156 -8.56 -9.72 -3.84
CA ALA A 156 -7.60 -10.36 -4.73
C ALA A 156 -6.17 -10.29 -4.16
N LEU A 157 -5.74 -9.11 -3.68
CA LEU A 157 -4.44 -8.96 -3.03
C LEU A 157 -4.31 -9.85 -1.79
N GLU A 158 -5.33 -9.84 -0.93
CA GLU A 158 -5.40 -10.68 0.27
C GLU A 158 -5.24 -12.16 -0.07
N ARG A 159 -5.94 -12.63 -1.11
CA ARG A 159 -5.83 -14.01 -1.58
C ARG A 159 -4.40 -14.34 -1.99
N VAL A 160 -3.79 -13.51 -2.84
CA VAL A 160 -2.41 -13.74 -3.32
C VAL A 160 -1.43 -13.78 -2.15
N LEU A 161 -1.55 -12.85 -1.20
CA LEU A 161 -0.61 -12.75 -0.08
C LEU A 161 -0.78 -13.85 0.97
N LEU A 162 -2.02 -14.27 1.24
CA LEU A 162 -2.31 -15.18 2.35
C LEU A 162 -2.50 -16.64 1.94
N GLN A 163 -2.73 -16.93 0.64
CA GLN A 163 -3.12 -18.27 0.19
C GLN A 163 -2.12 -18.93 -0.78
N ASP A 164 -1.20 -18.20 -1.43
CA ASP A 164 -0.19 -18.77 -2.34
C ASP A 164 1.10 -19.24 -1.61
N GLY A 165 1.45 -20.55 -1.74
CA GLY A 165 2.76 -21.18 -1.33
C GLY A 165 2.99 -21.47 0.18
N ALA A 166 3.60 -22.60 0.62
CA ALA A 166 3.75 -23.14 2.01
C ALA A 166 3.34 -22.35 3.31
N ALA A 167 2.67 -23.03 4.26
CA ALA A 167 1.97 -22.40 5.41
C ALA A 167 2.95 -21.84 6.44
N GLU A 168 2.61 -20.71 7.08
CA GLU A 168 3.40 -20.21 8.22
C GLU A 168 3.07 -21.04 9.48
N ALA A 169 4.10 -21.38 10.26
CA ALA A 169 3.93 -22.15 11.48
C ALA A 169 3.13 -21.35 12.53
N GLY A 170 2.03 -21.92 13.02
CA GLY A 170 1.24 -21.34 14.12
C GLY A 170 0.16 -20.33 13.70
N ALA A 171 -0.07 -20.12 12.40
CA ALA A 171 -1.20 -19.31 11.95
C ALA A 171 -2.53 -20.07 12.13
N ALA A 172 -3.53 -19.41 12.71
CA ALA A 172 -4.89 -19.95 12.74
C ALA A 172 -5.39 -20.13 11.31
N PRO A 173 -6.07 -21.24 10.96
CA PRO A 173 -6.59 -21.43 9.63
C PRO A 173 -7.70 -20.40 9.33
N TRP A 174 -7.93 -20.14 8.05
CA TRP A 174 -9.09 -19.43 7.54
C TRP A 174 -10.39 -20.12 8.04
N PRO A 175 -11.54 -19.43 8.09
CA PRO A 175 -12.81 -20.05 8.52
C PRO A 175 -13.22 -21.32 7.78
N ASP A 176 -12.70 -21.54 6.56
CA ASP A 176 -12.92 -22.74 5.75
C ASP A 176 -11.84 -23.83 5.92
N GLY A 177 -10.95 -23.68 6.90
CA GLY A 177 -9.91 -24.65 7.24
C GLY A 177 -8.60 -24.50 6.47
N ARG A 178 -8.48 -23.56 5.53
CA ARG A 178 -7.25 -23.35 4.77
C ARG A 178 -6.15 -22.70 5.62
N PRO A 179 -4.88 -23.12 5.50
CA PRO A 179 -3.80 -22.54 6.29
C PRO A 179 -3.52 -21.09 5.89
N LEU A 180 -3.27 -20.25 6.89
CA LEU A 180 -2.81 -18.87 6.70
C LEU A 180 -1.28 -18.79 6.67
N ARG A 181 -0.77 -17.78 5.97
CA ARG A 181 0.67 -17.58 5.71
C ARG A 181 1.20 -16.27 6.26
N GLY A 182 0.44 -15.61 7.14
CA GLY A 182 0.81 -14.31 7.67
C GLY A 182 -0.41 -13.50 8.06
N TYR A 183 -0.23 -12.19 8.09
CA TYR A 183 -1.26 -11.21 8.42
C TYR A 183 -1.30 -10.14 7.34
N LEU A 184 -2.49 -9.61 7.07
CA LEU A 184 -2.69 -8.45 6.20
C LEU A 184 -3.53 -7.43 6.95
N GLY A 185 -2.95 -6.26 7.23
CA GLY A 185 -3.65 -5.11 7.77
C GLY A 185 -4.08 -4.18 6.65
N ILE A 186 -5.38 -3.99 6.47
CA ILE A 186 -5.94 -2.99 5.53
C ILE A 186 -6.50 -1.83 6.34
N PHE A 187 -6.02 -0.62 6.08
CA PHE A 187 -6.42 0.56 6.84
C PHE A 187 -6.44 1.82 5.97
N LYS A 188 -7.29 2.78 6.37
CA LYS A 188 -7.41 4.08 5.72
C LYS A 188 -7.28 5.18 6.75
N ASN A 189 -6.36 6.11 6.50
CA ASN A 189 -6.25 7.35 7.28
C ASN A 189 -6.93 8.45 6.46
N TYR A 190 -8.04 9.00 6.96
CA TYR A 190 -8.82 10.03 6.26
C TYR A 190 -8.74 11.36 6.99
N GLY A 191 -8.21 12.38 6.31
CA GLY A 191 -8.02 13.72 6.85
C GLY A 191 -6.64 13.94 7.48
N TYR A 192 -6.22 15.21 7.50
CA TYR A 192 -4.87 15.60 7.95
C TYR A 192 -4.64 15.36 9.46
N LEU A 193 -5.70 15.49 10.27
CA LEU A 193 -5.65 15.32 11.73
C LEU A 193 -5.31 13.90 12.18
N VAL A 194 -5.50 12.90 11.32
CA VAL A 194 -5.20 11.48 11.59
C VAL A 194 -4.01 10.96 10.77
N GLY A 195 -3.15 11.87 10.30
CA GLY A 195 -1.94 11.48 9.57
C GLY A 195 -2.16 11.12 8.10
N GLY A 196 -3.29 11.50 7.50
CA GLY A 196 -3.45 11.47 6.03
C GLY A 196 -2.41 12.38 5.40
N SER A 197 -1.43 11.81 4.69
CA SER A 197 -0.28 12.57 4.18
C SER A 197 -0.51 13.18 2.80
N LEU A 198 -1.53 12.69 2.08
CA LEU A 198 -1.88 13.08 0.71
C LEU A 198 -3.40 13.21 0.64
N ALA A 199 -3.88 14.26 -0.06
CA ALA A 199 -5.31 14.53 -0.24
C ALA A 199 -6.01 13.52 -1.15
N HIS A 200 -5.28 12.94 -2.10
CA HIS A 200 -5.83 11.97 -3.06
C HIS A 200 -6.28 10.69 -2.33
N GLY A 201 -7.53 10.27 -2.58
CA GLY A 201 -8.16 9.12 -1.93
C GLY A 201 -7.35 7.83 -2.09
N HIS A 202 -6.91 7.27 -0.96
CA HIS A 202 -6.23 5.98 -0.91
C HIS A 202 -6.43 5.26 0.42
N GLN A 203 -6.00 3.99 0.43
CA GLN A 203 -5.84 3.15 1.60
C GLN A 203 -4.51 2.40 1.52
N GLN A 204 -4.07 1.88 2.66
CA GLN A 204 -2.79 1.22 2.85
C GLN A 204 -3.02 -0.25 3.21
N MET A 205 -2.11 -1.10 2.75
CA MET A 205 -2.10 -2.52 3.07
C MET A 205 -0.68 -2.91 3.51
N VAL A 206 -0.55 -3.53 4.68
CA VAL A 206 0.72 -3.96 5.30
C VAL A 206 0.63 -5.41 5.70
#